data_AF-A0A3B8M403-F1
#
_entry.id   AF-A0A3B8M403-F1
#
_cell.length_a   1.000
_cell.length_b   1.000
_cell.length_c   1.000
_cell.angle_alpha   90.00
_cell.angle_beta   90.00
_cell.angle_gamma   90.00
#
_symmetry.space_group_name_H-M   'P 1'
#
loop_
_entity.id
_entity.type
_entity.pdbx_description
1 polymer ?
#
loop_
_entity_poly.entity_id
_entity_poly.type
_entity_poly.pdbx_seq_one_letter_code
_entity_poly.pdbx_strand_id
1 'polypeptide(L)'
;GCVVNGPGEAKGADLGIAAGKKRGHLFVRGEVVKVVPEDEMVDALVEWAEKIVEEGVDGALKSADKSAAAEAEADRAELLELQGEDANKSEALVELIRKR
;
A
#
# COMPACT_ATOMS: atom_id res chain seq x y z
N GLY A 1 3.67 0.55 -9.47
CA GLY A 1 3.62 1.81 -8.69
C GLY A 1 4.16 1.57 -7.30
N CYS A 2 4.71 2.60 -6.65
CA CYS A 2 5.27 2.54 -5.30
C CYS A 2 4.16 2.66 -4.24
N VAL A 3 4.27 1.98 -3.09
CA VAL A 3 3.32 2.06 -1.94
C VAL A 3 3.00 3.50 -1.52
N VAL A 4 3.95 4.43 -1.69
CA VAL A 4 3.78 5.85 -1.34
C VAL A 4 2.89 6.64 -2.31
N ASN A 5 2.83 6.27 -3.60
CA ASN A 5 2.01 6.97 -4.61
C ASN A 5 0.74 6.18 -5.00
N GLY A 6 0.73 4.86 -4.72
CA GLY A 6 -0.38 3.95 -5.03
C GLY A 6 -1.76 4.42 -4.53
N PRO A 7 -1.92 4.96 -3.31
CA PRO A 7 -3.22 5.40 -2.80
C PRO A 7 -3.78 6.63 -3.54
N GLY A 8 -2.90 7.54 -3.99
CA GLY A 8 -3.28 8.76 -4.70
C GLY A 8 -3.66 8.50 -6.16
N GLU A 9 -2.95 7.58 -6.83
CA GLU A 9 -3.25 7.14 -8.18
C GLU A 9 -4.48 6.20 -8.23
N ALA A 10 -4.71 5.39 -7.19
CA ALA A 10 -5.86 4.49 -7.07
C ALA A 10 -7.18 5.20 -6.74
N LYS A 11 -7.18 6.49 -6.36
CA LYS A 11 -8.41 7.26 -6.12
C LYS A 11 -9.27 7.43 -7.38
N GLY A 12 -8.68 7.27 -8.55
CA GLY A 12 -9.38 7.23 -9.85
C GLY A 12 -9.59 5.82 -10.40
N ALA A 13 -9.14 4.77 -9.70
CA ALA A 13 -9.23 3.38 -10.15
C ALA A 13 -10.11 2.55 -9.22
N ASP A 14 -10.92 1.66 -9.80
CA ASP A 14 -11.80 0.80 -9.01
C ASP A 14 -11.00 -0.26 -8.23
N LEU A 15 -9.85 -0.69 -8.76
CA LEU A 15 -8.96 -1.69 -8.17
C LEU A 15 -7.49 -1.26 -8.32
N GLY A 16 -6.68 -1.47 -7.29
CA GLY A 16 -5.24 -1.23 -7.30
C GLY A 16 -4.48 -2.23 -6.43
N ILE A 17 -3.19 -2.39 -6.71
CA ILE A 17 -2.28 -3.22 -5.89
C ILE A 17 -0.98 -2.45 -5.63
N ALA A 18 -0.48 -2.50 -4.40
CA ALA A 18 0.83 -1.97 -4.03
C ALA A 18 1.72 -3.10 -3.52
N ALA A 19 2.85 -3.29 -4.20
CA ALA A 19 3.88 -4.24 -3.82
C ALA A 19 4.85 -3.61 -2.79
N GLY A 20 5.10 -4.30 -1.69
CA GLY A 20 6.08 -3.91 -0.68
C GLY A 20 6.49 -5.13 0.15
N LYS A 21 7.78 -5.24 0.54
CA LYS A 21 8.31 -6.33 1.39
C LYS A 21 7.83 -7.75 1.02
N LYS A 22 7.82 -8.12 -0.27
CA LYS A 22 7.32 -9.43 -0.78
C LYS A 22 5.84 -9.70 -0.49
N ARG A 23 5.04 -8.65 -0.32
CA ARG A 23 3.60 -8.68 -0.12
C ARG A 23 2.93 -7.69 -1.08
N GLY A 24 1.74 -8.04 -1.52
CA GLY A 24 0.85 -7.18 -2.27
C GLY A 24 -0.33 -6.75 -1.42
N HIS A 25 -0.51 -5.45 -1.28
CA HIS A 25 -1.69 -4.86 -0.65
C HIS A 25 -2.66 -4.52 -1.76
N LEU A 26 -3.85 -5.10 -1.75
CA LEU A 26 -4.92 -4.77 -2.70
C LEU A 26 -5.79 -3.67 -2.13
N PHE A 27 -6.17 -2.73 -2.98
CA PHE A 27 -6.97 -1.57 -2.64
C PHE A 27 -8.15 -1.43 -3.60
N VAL A 28 -9.30 -1.07 -3.07
CA VAL A 28 -10.51 -0.78 -3.84
C VAL A 28 -10.96 0.62 -3.43
N ARG A 29 -11.02 1.56 -4.39
CA ARG A 29 -11.29 3.00 -4.14
C ARG A 29 -10.45 3.64 -3.02
N GLY A 30 -9.24 3.11 -2.78
CA GLY A 30 -8.33 3.60 -1.75
C GLY A 30 -8.47 2.94 -0.37
N GLU A 31 -9.37 1.97 -0.20
CA GLU A 31 -9.45 1.13 1.01
C GLU A 31 -8.72 -0.20 0.79
N VAL A 32 -7.93 -0.63 1.78
CA VAL A 32 -7.26 -1.94 1.73
C VAL A 32 -8.30 -3.03 1.91
N VAL A 33 -8.40 -3.93 0.94
CA VAL A 33 -9.38 -5.02 0.97
C VAL A 33 -8.76 -6.38 1.23
N LYS A 34 -7.50 -6.58 0.86
CA LYS A 34 -6.77 -7.84 1.05
C LYS A 34 -5.27 -7.60 1.04
N VAL A 35 -4.53 -8.39 1.82
CA VAL A 35 -3.06 -8.44 1.79
C VAL A 35 -2.65 -9.86 1.46
N VAL A 36 -1.79 -10.03 0.46
CA VAL A 36 -1.34 -11.35 -0.02
C VAL A 36 0.17 -11.39 -0.17
N PRO A 37 0.82 -12.56 -0.10
CA PRO A 37 2.23 -12.70 -0.45
C PRO A 37 2.47 -12.47 -1.95
N GLU A 38 3.73 -12.20 -2.32
CA GLU A 38 4.16 -11.90 -3.70
C GLU A 38 3.68 -12.93 -4.74
N ASP A 39 3.74 -14.22 -4.38
CA ASP A 39 3.38 -15.33 -5.26
C ASP A 39 1.89 -15.36 -5.62
N GLU A 40 1.04 -14.83 -4.73
CA GLU A 40 -0.43 -14.82 -4.89
C GLU A 40 -0.96 -13.46 -5.40
N MET A 41 -0.09 -12.48 -5.63
CA MET A 41 -0.49 -11.12 -6.01
C MET A 41 -1.31 -11.07 -7.31
N VAL A 42 -0.91 -11.84 -8.31
CA VAL A 42 -1.57 -11.86 -9.62
C VAL A 42 -2.94 -12.53 -9.50
N ASP A 43 -2.99 -13.66 -8.81
CA ASP A 43 -4.21 -14.45 -8.62
C ASP A 43 -5.26 -13.66 -7.84
N ALA A 44 -4.83 -13.03 -6.74
CA ALA A 44 -5.68 -12.15 -5.95
C ALA A 44 -6.19 -10.95 -6.75
N LEU A 45 -5.36 -10.35 -7.62
CA LEU A 45 -5.80 -9.23 -8.44
C LEU A 45 -6.90 -9.65 -9.42
N VAL A 46 -6.76 -10.81 -10.06
CA VAL A 46 -7.77 -11.36 -10.98
C VAL A 46 -9.06 -11.67 -10.24
N GLU A 47 -8.99 -12.37 -9.10
CA GLU A 47 -10.16 -12.71 -8.27
C GLU A 47 -10.95 -11.44 -7.89
N TRP A 48 -10.24 -10.38 -7.50
CA TRP A 48 -10.87 -9.11 -7.13
C TRP A 48 -11.42 -8.34 -8.34
N ALA A 49 -10.77 -8.42 -9.50
CA ALA A 49 -11.31 -7.84 -10.72
C ALA A 49 -12.63 -8.52 -11.13
N GLU A 50 -12.71 -9.85 -11.05
CA GLU A 50 -13.94 -10.61 -11.34
C GLU A 50 -15.05 -10.27 -10.35
N LYS A 51 -14.75 -10.20 -9.04
CA LYS A 51 -15.71 -9.76 -8.02
C LYS A 51 -16.26 -8.36 -8.26
N ILE A 52 -15.41 -7.43 -8.68
CA ILE A 52 -15.84 -6.06 -9.01
C ILE A 52 -16.75 -6.05 -10.24
N VAL A 53 -16.50 -6.92 -11.23
CA VAL A 53 -17.36 -7.04 -12.41
C VAL A 53 -18.71 -7.68 -12.06
N GLU A 54 -18.75 -8.69 -11.19
CA GLU A 54 -19.99 -9.37 -10.80
C GLU A 54 -20.83 -8.58 -9.79
N GLU A 55 -20.23 -8.10 -8.71
CA GLU A 55 -20.93 -7.51 -7.56
C GLU A 55 -20.86 -5.98 -7.54
N GLY A 56 -20.04 -5.38 -8.41
CA GLY A 56 -19.70 -3.97 -8.36
C GLY A 56 -18.70 -3.66 -7.24
N VAL A 57 -18.15 -2.44 -7.30
CA VAL A 57 -17.15 -1.95 -6.35
C VAL A 57 -17.67 -1.93 -4.90
N ASP A 58 -18.94 -1.57 -4.73
CA ASP A 58 -19.63 -1.57 -3.43
C ASP A 58 -19.88 -2.97 -2.86
N GLY A 59 -20.00 -4.00 -3.71
CA GLY A 59 -20.08 -5.40 -3.29
C GLY A 59 -18.72 -5.92 -2.84
N ALA A 60 -17.69 -5.64 -3.62
CA ALA A 60 -16.31 -6.00 -3.33
C ALA A 60 -15.83 -5.41 -1.98
N LEU A 61 -16.18 -4.16 -1.67
CA LEU A 61 -15.87 -3.52 -0.38
C LEU A 61 -16.52 -4.21 0.83
N LYS A 62 -17.69 -4.85 0.67
CA LYS A 62 -18.34 -5.62 1.75
C LYS A 62 -17.67 -6.97 1.99
N SER A 63 -17.04 -7.50 0.96
CA SER A 63 -16.27 -8.74 0.98
C SER A 63 -14.81 -8.52 1.41
N ALA A 64 -14.42 -7.29 1.76
CA ALA A 64 -13.10 -6.96 2.25
C ALA A 64 -12.75 -7.73 3.54
N ASP A 65 -11.51 -8.21 3.60
CA ASP A 65 -11.00 -8.90 4.78
C ASP A 65 -10.84 -7.91 5.94
N LYS A 66 -11.50 -8.19 7.06
CA LYS A 66 -11.43 -7.33 8.25
C LYS A 66 -10.03 -7.28 8.85
N SER A 67 -9.17 -8.27 8.57
CA SER A 67 -7.76 -8.28 8.99
C SER A 67 -6.86 -7.49 8.06
N ALA A 68 -7.26 -7.26 6.81
CA ALA A 68 -6.39 -6.66 5.79
C ALA A 68 -5.97 -5.24 6.17
N ALA A 69 -6.86 -4.48 6.80
CA ALA A 69 -6.55 -3.16 7.35
C ALA A 69 -5.52 -3.21 8.49
N ALA A 70 -5.64 -4.19 9.39
CA ALA A 70 -4.71 -4.37 10.51
C ALA A 70 -3.33 -4.85 10.04
N GLU A 71 -3.29 -5.75 9.06
CA GLU A 71 -2.05 -6.25 8.47
C GLU A 71 -1.32 -5.16 7.67
N ALA A 72 -2.04 -4.36 6.89
CA ALA A 72 -1.47 -3.22 6.18
C ALA A 72 -0.94 -2.15 7.13
N GLU A 73 -1.59 -1.94 8.28
CA GLU A 73 -1.13 -1.00 9.30
C GLU A 73 0.10 -1.51 10.04
N ALA A 74 0.16 -2.81 10.33
CA ALA A 74 1.35 -3.43 10.91
C ALA A 74 2.56 -3.35 9.96
N ASP A 75 2.36 -3.59 8.66
CA ASP A 75 3.43 -3.49 7.65
C ASP A 75 3.91 -2.04 7.49
N ARG A 76 2.98 -1.07 7.52
CA ARG A 76 3.30 0.36 7.56
C ARG A 76 4.06 0.76 8.82
N ALA A 77 3.63 0.31 10.00
CA ALA A 77 4.28 0.62 11.27
C ALA A 77 5.72 0.08 11.29
N GLU A 78 5.91 -1.16 10.83
CA GLU A 78 7.24 -1.76 10.71
C GLU A 78 8.12 -1.03 9.69
N LEU A 79 7.55 -0.54 8.59
CA LEU A 79 8.26 0.30 7.62
C LEU A 79 8.67 1.65 8.21
N LEU A 80 7.81 2.27 9.02
CA LEU A 80 8.11 3.52 9.70
C LEU A 80 9.24 3.34 10.73
N GLU A 81 9.28 2.18 11.41
CA GLU A 81 10.29 1.86 12.42
C GLU A 81 11.66 1.52 11.79
N LEU A 82 11.66 0.85 10.62
CA LEU A 82 12.87 0.63 9.80
C LEU A 82 13.37 1.91 9.14
N GLN A 83 12.47 2.83 8.78
CA GLN A 83 12.79 4.21 8.45
C GLN A 83 13.05 5.01 9.75
N GLY A 84 13.96 4.50 10.58
CA GLY A 84 14.47 5.22 11.76
C GLY A 84 14.89 6.65 11.40
N GLU A 85 14.76 7.52 12.40
CA GLU A 85 14.71 8.99 12.46
C GLU A 85 15.66 9.85 11.58
N ASP A 86 16.40 9.32 10.61
CA ASP A 86 17.51 10.03 9.95
C ASP A 86 17.60 9.77 8.43
N ALA A 87 16.48 9.83 7.70
CA ALA A 87 16.52 9.85 6.22
C ALA A 87 17.13 11.15 5.65
N ASN A 88 17.25 12.18 6.48
CA ASN A 88 17.93 13.42 6.14
C ASN A 88 18.98 13.72 7.20
N LYS A 89 20.25 13.37 6.91
CA LYS A 89 21.42 14.02 7.51
C LYS A 89 21.55 15.49 7.06
N SER A 90 20.44 16.24 7.09
CA SER A 90 20.38 17.63 6.66
C SER A 90 21.10 18.55 7.65
N GLU A 91 21.16 18.20 8.94
CA GLU A 91 21.90 18.98 9.93
C GLU A 91 23.41 19.02 9.64
N ALA A 92 24.01 17.89 9.26
CA ALA A 92 25.43 17.81 8.92
C ALA A 92 25.79 18.59 7.64
N LEU A 93 24.86 18.71 6.68
CA LEU A 93 25.07 19.47 5.44
C LEU A 93 24.88 20.98 5.64
N VAL A 94 23.94 21.39 6.50
CA VAL A 94 23.68 22.80 6.80
C VAL A 94 24.85 23.45 7.55
N GLU A 95 25.53 22.72 8.44
CA GLU A 95 26.74 23.22 9.11
C GLU A 95 27.91 23.46 8.15
N LEU A 96 28.08 22.63 7.12
CA LEU A 96 29.16 22.76 6.15
C LEU A 96 28.97 23.97 5.22
N ILE A 97 27.72 24.31 4.92
CA ILE A 97 27.36 25.46 4.07
C ILE A 97 27.50 26.78 4.84
N ARG A 98 27.20 26.80 6.16
CA ARG A 98 27.34 28.01 7.00
C ARG A 98 28.79 28.38 7.34
N LYS A 99 29.74 27.45 7.19
CA LYS A 99 31.18 27.70 7.43
C LYS A 99 31.95 28.13 6.17
N ARG A 100 31.27 28.30 5.04
CA ARG A 100 31.89 28.70 3.76
C ARG A 100 31.66 30.17 3.44
#